data_AF-A0A2G6BD91-F1
#
_entry.id   AF-A0A2G6BD91-F1
#
_cell.length_a   1.000
_cell.length_b   1.000
_cell.length_c   1.000
_cell.angle_alpha   90.00
_cell.angle_beta   90.00
_cell.angle_gamma   90.00
#
_symmetry.space_group_name_H-M   'P 1'
#
loop_
_entity.id
_entity.type
_entity.pdbx_description
1 polymer ?
#
loop_
_entity_poly.entity_id
_entity_poly.type
_entity_poly.pdbx_seq_one_letter_code
_entity_poly.pdbx_strand_id
1 'polypeptide(L)'
;MHQAADALQASVVERKKRSISTLQDIYQADVLVAGKDRYSFYKKNSHEPFFFHPNSATYRLKRILKGETDPLVAAADLKLGDSFLDCTLGLGSDAIIASSAVGELGTVEGVEADPIIAFLTKVGLHNFPIDFPQLQEAMKRVQVIHAEAVDFLKTCETNSRDVVFLDPLFTTPIEESSNFEVLREIGVTDSVTKEWVTESLRVCRRRVVLKDHYQSPMFERFGFIQQIRPYTKVHYGVLEK
;
A
#
# COMPACT_ATOMS: atom_id res chain seq x y z
N MET A 1 17.12 -6.13 -14.03
CA MET A 1 17.35 -7.57 -13.83
C MET A 1 18.11 -7.84 -12.53
N HIS A 2 19.37 -7.39 -12.39
CA HIS A 2 20.14 -7.62 -11.14
C HIS A 2 19.46 -7.07 -9.88
N GLN A 3 18.87 -5.86 -9.97
CA GLN A 3 18.12 -5.27 -8.85
C GLN A 3 17.05 -6.20 -8.24
N ALA A 4 16.29 -6.92 -9.07
CA ALA A 4 15.24 -7.81 -8.59
C ALA A 4 15.82 -9.11 -8.00
N ALA A 5 16.86 -9.64 -8.64
CA ALA A 5 17.56 -10.84 -8.16
C ALA A 5 18.16 -10.62 -6.77
N ASP A 6 18.82 -9.47 -6.58
CA ASP A 6 19.44 -9.13 -5.30
C ASP A 6 18.39 -8.84 -4.22
N ALA A 7 17.34 -8.09 -4.55
CA ALA A 7 16.30 -7.72 -3.60
C ALA A 7 15.46 -8.93 -3.14
N LEU A 8 15.23 -9.91 -4.03
CA LEU A 8 14.35 -11.05 -3.79
C LEU A 8 15.10 -12.38 -3.61
N GLN A 9 16.45 -12.36 -3.66
CA GLN A 9 17.29 -13.55 -3.65
C GLN A 9 16.87 -14.59 -4.71
N ALA A 10 16.48 -14.10 -5.89
CA ALA A 10 15.88 -14.91 -6.96
C ALA A 10 16.89 -15.32 -8.03
N SER A 11 16.70 -16.51 -8.60
CA SER A 11 17.52 -16.99 -9.72
C SER A 11 17.18 -16.25 -11.02
N VAL A 12 18.20 -15.78 -11.73
CA VAL A 12 18.04 -15.10 -13.02
C VAL A 12 18.15 -16.11 -14.15
N VAL A 13 17.15 -16.12 -15.03
CA VAL A 13 17.13 -16.98 -16.21
C VAL A 13 16.74 -16.18 -17.45
N GLU A 14 17.40 -16.44 -18.57
CA GLU A 14 16.99 -15.86 -19.84
C GLU A 14 15.64 -16.44 -20.28
N ARG A 15 14.70 -15.57 -20.68
CA ARG A 15 13.38 -16.02 -21.13
C ARG A 15 13.45 -16.91 -22.37
N LYS A 16 14.35 -16.64 -23.32
CA LYS A 16 14.48 -17.37 -24.59
C LYS A 16 13.15 -17.54 -25.34
N LYS A 17 12.31 -16.49 -25.34
CA LYS A 17 10.95 -16.46 -25.89
C LYS A 17 9.97 -17.54 -25.36
N ARG A 18 10.33 -18.29 -24.31
CA ARG A 18 9.44 -19.23 -23.65
C ARG A 18 8.22 -18.50 -23.08
N SER A 19 7.07 -19.17 -23.04
CA SER A 19 5.89 -18.65 -22.33
C SER A 19 6.15 -18.64 -20.82
N ILE A 20 5.33 -17.89 -20.09
CA ILE A 20 5.41 -17.89 -18.62
C ILE A 20 5.06 -19.26 -18.06
N SER A 21 4.03 -19.92 -18.59
CA SER A 21 3.67 -21.29 -18.20
C SER A 21 4.83 -22.26 -18.39
N THR A 22 5.52 -22.23 -19.54
CA THR A 22 6.70 -23.08 -19.76
C THR A 22 7.83 -22.78 -18.77
N LEU A 23 8.04 -21.53 -18.38
CA LEU A 23 9.04 -21.20 -17.35
C LEU A 23 8.61 -21.73 -15.96
N GLN A 24 7.35 -21.58 -15.59
CA GLN A 24 6.79 -22.12 -14.36
C GLN A 24 6.89 -23.64 -14.31
N ASP A 25 6.65 -24.34 -15.44
CA ASP A 25 6.77 -25.79 -15.53
C ASP A 25 8.23 -26.28 -15.44
N ILE A 26 9.17 -25.58 -16.09
CA ILE A 26 10.59 -25.94 -16.07
C ILE A 26 11.19 -25.76 -14.67
N TYR A 27 10.93 -24.62 -14.04
CA TYR A 27 11.57 -24.26 -12.76
C TYR A 27 10.70 -24.57 -11.55
N GLN A 28 9.46 -25.01 -11.76
CA GLN A 28 8.49 -25.32 -10.71
C GLN A 28 8.27 -24.17 -9.72
N ALA A 29 8.39 -22.92 -10.17
CA ALA A 29 8.43 -21.72 -9.34
C ALA A 29 7.54 -20.59 -9.88
N ASP A 30 7.28 -19.60 -9.04
CA ASP A 30 6.75 -18.30 -9.46
C ASP A 30 7.73 -17.59 -10.40
N VAL A 31 7.22 -16.71 -11.26
CA VAL A 31 8.03 -16.03 -12.28
C VAL A 31 7.85 -14.53 -12.20
N LEU A 32 8.95 -13.81 -11.97
CA LEU A 32 9.01 -12.36 -12.11
C LEU A 32 9.63 -11.99 -13.46
N VAL A 33 8.88 -11.29 -14.29
CA VAL A 33 9.32 -10.83 -15.61
C VAL A 33 9.79 -9.38 -15.51
N ALA A 34 11.06 -9.15 -15.80
CA ALA A 34 11.59 -7.80 -16.02
C ALA A 34 11.24 -7.33 -17.44
N GLY A 35 10.13 -6.60 -17.58
CA GLY A 35 9.73 -5.96 -18.83
C GLY A 35 10.47 -4.65 -19.09
N LYS A 36 10.19 -4.01 -20.24
CA LYS A 36 10.77 -2.71 -20.60
C LYS A 36 10.34 -1.61 -19.63
N ASP A 37 9.04 -1.57 -19.32
CA ASP A 37 8.42 -0.45 -18.60
C ASP A 37 8.05 -0.80 -17.15
N ARG A 38 7.99 -2.09 -16.81
CA ARG A 38 7.63 -2.56 -15.47
C ARG A 38 8.06 -4.01 -15.22
N TYR A 39 8.03 -4.40 -13.96
CA TYR A 39 8.06 -5.80 -13.55
C TYR A 39 6.63 -6.37 -13.50
N SER A 40 6.48 -7.63 -13.90
CA SER A 40 5.22 -8.39 -13.80
C SER A 40 5.48 -9.72 -13.11
N PHE A 41 4.82 -9.95 -11.97
CA PHE A 41 4.90 -11.19 -11.21
C PHE A 41 3.78 -12.15 -11.63
N TYR A 42 4.11 -13.42 -11.75
CA TYR A 42 3.17 -14.49 -12.08
C TYR A 42 3.32 -15.61 -11.06
N LYS A 43 2.29 -15.79 -10.24
CA LYS A 43 2.20 -16.94 -9.33
C LYS A 43 2.10 -18.23 -10.13
N LYS A 44 2.75 -19.29 -9.67
CA LYS A 44 2.71 -20.60 -10.30
C LYS A 44 1.26 -21.06 -10.45
N ASN A 45 0.93 -21.62 -11.62
CA ASN A 45 -0.42 -22.01 -12.00
C ASN A 45 -1.42 -20.85 -12.21
N SER A 46 -0.99 -19.59 -12.11
CA SER A 46 -1.77 -18.42 -12.50
C SER A 46 -1.27 -17.85 -13.83
N HIS A 47 -2.21 -17.38 -14.65
CA HIS A 47 -1.94 -16.71 -15.92
C HIS A 47 -2.01 -15.19 -15.81
N GLU A 48 -2.61 -14.67 -14.73
CA GLU A 48 -2.79 -13.24 -14.51
C GLU A 48 -1.54 -12.63 -13.86
N PRO A 49 -0.97 -11.55 -14.43
CA PRO A 49 0.16 -10.87 -13.82
C PRO A 49 -0.27 -9.95 -12.68
N PHE A 50 0.51 -9.94 -11.62
CA PHE A 50 0.53 -8.85 -10.64
C PHE A 50 1.62 -7.84 -10.98
N PHE A 51 1.28 -6.55 -11.00
CA PHE A 51 2.24 -5.49 -11.28
C PHE A 51 1.80 -4.18 -10.62
N PHE A 52 2.78 -3.30 -10.38
CA PHE A 52 2.49 -1.98 -9.84
C PHE A 52 1.70 -1.10 -10.83
N HIS A 53 0.66 -0.47 -10.31
CA HIS A 53 -0.10 0.58 -10.95
C HIS A 53 -0.60 1.55 -9.87
N PRO A 54 -0.60 2.88 -10.07
CA PRO A 54 -1.00 3.86 -9.06
C PRO A 54 -2.50 3.80 -8.69
N ASN A 55 -3.28 2.94 -9.36
CA ASN A 55 -4.67 2.63 -9.09
C ASN A 55 -5.52 3.87 -8.84
N SER A 56 -6.11 3.97 -7.64
CA SER A 56 -7.03 5.05 -7.31
C SER A 56 -6.36 6.42 -7.16
N ALA A 57 -5.05 6.44 -6.91
CA ALA A 57 -4.32 7.67 -6.65
C ALA A 57 -4.42 8.65 -7.83
N THR A 58 -4.39 8.15 -9.07
CA THR A 58 -4.47 9.00 -10.27
C THR A 58 -5.74 9.83 -10.32
N TYR A 59 -6.91 9.21 -10.11
CA TYR A 59 -8.17 9.95 -10.18
C TYR A 59 -8.45 10.73 -8.89
N ARG A 60 -8.01 10.24 -7.73
CA ARG A 60 -8.12 10.95 -6.45
C ARG A 60 -7.31 12.24 -6.47
N LEU A 61 -6.05 12.19 -6.92
CA LEU A 61 -5.24 13.40 -7.05
C LEU A 61 -5.81 14.40 -8.05
N LYS A 62 -6.38 13.94 -9.18
CA LYS A 62 -7.08 14.84 -10.12
C LYS A 62 -8.25 15.57 -9.48
N ARG A 63 -8.97 14.94 -8.55
CA ARG A 63 -10.07 15.57 -7.79
C ARG A 63 -9.54 16.58 -6.77
N ILE A 64 -8.46 16.22 -6.05
CA ILE A 64 -7.76 17.15 -5.14
C ILE A 64 -7.33 18.42 -5.87
N LEU A 65 -6.72 18.30 -7.06
CA LEU A 65 -6.29 19.44 -7.87
C LEU A 65 -7.45 20.31 -8.38
N LYS A 66 -8.69 19.80 -8.37
CA LYS A 66 -9.91 20.55 -8.68
C LYS A 66 -10.56 21.19 -7.43
N GLY A 67 -9.93 21.07 -6.27
CA GLY A 67 -10.41 21.61 -5.00
C GLY A 67 -11.33 20.68 -4.21
N GLU A 68 -11.46 19.41 -4.60
CA GLU A 68 -12.20 18.43 -3.80
C GLU A 68 -11.35 17.91 -2.63
N THR A 69 -11.98 17.68 -1.48
CA THR A 69 -11.31 17.07 -0.33
C THR A 69 -11.30 15.54 -0.46
N ASP A 70 -10.12 14.93 -0.40
CA ASP A 70 -10.01 13.47 -0.39
C ASP A 70 -10.43 12.89 0.98
N PRO A 71 -11.22 11.80 1.02
CA PRO A 71 -11.69 11.20 2.26
C PRO A 71 -10.59 10.77 3.23
N LEU A 72 -9.46 10.24 2.74
CA LEU A 72 -8.33 9.87 3.61
C LEU A 72 -7.73 11.13 4.23
N VAL A 73 -7.50 12.16 3.42
CA VAL A 73 -6.92 13.43 3.86
C VAL A 73 -7.80 14.08 4.94
N ALA A 74 -9.13 14.04 4.75
CA ALA A 74 -10.08 14.52 5.75
C ALA A 74 -10.07 13.69 7.04
N ALA A 75 -10.08 12.35 6.93
CA ALA A 75 -10.07 11.46 8.10
C ALA A 75 -8.80 11.62 8.93
N ALA A 76 -7.66 11.69 8.26
CA ALA A 76 -6.36 11.87 8.86
C ALA A 76 -6.06 13.32 9.27
N ASP A 77 -6.92 14.29 8.92
CA ASP A 77 -6.68 15.73 9.09
C ASP A 77 -5.25 16.10 8.65
N LEU A 78 -4.81 15.56 7.51
CA LEU A 78 -3.42 15.70 7.07
C LEU A 78 -3.07 17.16 6.79
N LYS A 79 -1.91 17.57 7.30
CA LYS A 79 -1.36 18.92 7.14
C LYS A 79 -0.07 18.87 6.35
N LEU A 80 0.26 20.01 5.72
CA LEU A 80 1.58 20.21 5.12
C LEU A 80 2.66 20.01 6.19
N GLY A 81 3.66 19.18 5.89
CA GLY A 81 4.74 18.86 6.82
C GLY A 81 4.48 17.66 7.73
N ASP A 82 3.28 17.07 7.73
CA ASP A 82 3.01 15.90 8.57
C ASP A 82 3.86 14.68 8.13
N SER A 83 4.18 13.85 9.12
CA SER A 83 4.70 12.50 8.94
C SER A 83 3.56 11.48 8.98
N PHE A 84 3.43 10.71 7.90
CA PHE A 84 2.38 9.71 7.71
C PHE A 84 3.00 8.31 7.53
N LEU A 85 2.57 7.37 8.35
CA LEU A 85 2.99 5.97 8.27
C LEU A 85 1.83 5.07 7.84
N ASP A 86 1.92 4.51 6.64
CA ASP A 86 1.02 3.48 6.14
C ASP A 86 1.54 2.10 6.56
N CYS A 87 0.81 1.41 7.44
CA CYS A 87 1.21 0.08 7.94
C CYS A 87 0.81 -1.06 6.99
N THR A 88 0.16 -0.75 5.87
CA THR A 88 -0.48 -1.70 4.95
C THR A 88 -0.31 -1.20 3.52
N LEU A 89 0.93 -0.89 3.15
CA LEU A 89 1.21 -0.10 1.96
C LEU A 89 0.60 -0.70 0.68
N GLY A 90 0.70 -2.02 0.49
CA GLY A 90 0.22 -2.68 -0.72
C GLY A 90 0.83 -2.05 -1.97
N LEU A 91 -0.04 -1.56 -2.88
CA LEU A 91 0.37 -0.82 -4.08
C LEU A 91 0.55 0.69 -3.87
N GLY A 92 0.45 1.18 -2.64
CA GLY A 92 0.74 2.56 -2.25
C GLY A 92 -0.28 3.61 -2.68
N SER A 93 -1.49 3.21 -3.07
CA SER A 93 -2.48 4.18 -3.57
C SER A 93 -2.88 5.23 -2.52
N ASP A 94 -3.01 4.84 -1.26
CA ASP A 94 -3.33 5.76 -0.16
C ASP A 94 -2.09 6.57 0.26
N ALA A 95 -0.92 5.94 0.33
CA ALA A 95 0.37 6.61 0.57
C ALA A 95 0.69 7.70 -0.47
N ILE A 96 0.39 7.50 -1.76
CA ILE A 96 0.57 8.53 -2.80
C ILE A 96 -0.31 9.75 -2.52
N ILE A 97 -1.55 9.53 -2.07
CA ILE A 97 -2.48 10.62 -1.72
C ILE A 97 -1.99 11.35 -0.46
N ALA A 98 -1.57 10.62 0.57
CA ALA A 98 -0.95 11.22 1.75
C ALA A 98 0.28 12.07 1.36
N SER A 99 1.16 11.54 0.49
CA SER A 99 2.36 12.24 0.00
C SER A 99 2.03 13.52 -0.76
N SER A 100 0.93 13.53 -1.52
CA SER A 100 0.44 14.74 -2.17
C SER A 100 -0.10 15.78 -1.19
N ALA A 101 -0.71 15.34 -0.08
CA ALA A 101 -1.32 16.22 0.92
C ALA A 101 -0.31 16.82 1.89
N VAL A 102 0.69 16.04 2.35
CA VAL A 102 1.72 16.52 3.27
C VAL A 102 2.80 17.34 2.57
N GLY A 103 2.93 17.21 1.24
CA GLY A 103 3.85 17.97 0.42
C GLY A 103 5.33 17.62 0.66
N GLU A 104 6.22 18.46 0.13
CA GLU A 104 7.68 18.23 0.14
C GLU A 104 8.32 18.36 1.53
N LEU A 105 7.65 19.05 2.46
CA LEU A 105 8.10 19.21 3.83
C LEU A 105 7.68 18.04 4.73
N GLY A 106 6.73 17.22 4.27
CA GLY A 106 6.24 16.06 4.99
C GLY A 106 7.01 14.79 4.65
N THR A 107 6.68 13.71 5.35
CA THR A 107 7.28 12.39 5.12
C THR A 107 6.19 11.34 5.02
N VAL A 108 6.35 10.41 4.07
CA VAL A 108 5.45 9.27 3.92
C VAL A 108 6.27 8.00 3.87
N GLU A 109 6.07 7.16 4.88
CA GLU A 109 6.62 5.82 4.99
C GLU A 109 5.50 4.80 4.81
N GLY A 110 5.78 3.73 4.07
CA GLY A 110 4.85 2.63 3.86
C GLY A 110 5.52 1.29 4.13
N VAL A 111 4.88 0.51 5.00
CA VAL A 111 5.33 -0.81 5.41
C VAL A 111 4.56 -1.86 4.62
N GLU A 112 5.28 -2.80 4.02
CA GLU A 112 4.72 -3.95 3.32
C GLU A 112 5.44 -5.22 3.79
N ALA A 113 4.65 -6.24 4.15
CA ALA A 113 5.13 -7.50 4.69
C ALA A 113 5.61 -8.45 3.59
N ASP A 114 4.92 -8.49 2.45
CA ASP A 114 5.30 -9.39 1.36
C ASP A 114 6.49 -8.82 0.57
N PRO A 115 7.59 -9.58 0.40
CA PRO A 115 8.80 -9.09 -0.27
C PRO A 115 8.57 -8.76 -1.76
N ILE A 116 7.69 -9.50 -2.45
CA ILE A 116 7.39 -9.28 -3.86
C ILE A 116 6.58 -8.01 -4.02
N ILE A 117 5.53 -7.81 -3.21
CA ILE A 117 4.72 -6.58 -3.23
C ILE A 117 5.61 -5.38 -2.86
N ALA A 118 6.39 -5.47 -1.79
CA ALA A 118 7.27 -4.39 -1.35
C ALA A 118 8.26 -4.00 -2.46
N PHE A 119 8.88 -4.98 -3.12
CA PHE A 119 9.78 -4.75 -4.24
C PHE A 119 9.07 -4.08 -5.43
N LEU A 120 7.95 -4.64 -5.87
CA LEU A 120 7.19 -4.14 -7.01
C LEU A 120 6.71 -2.71 -6.78
N THR A 121 6.19 -2.43 -5.58
CA THR A 121 5.71 -1.10 -5.19
C THR A 121 6.85 -0.10 -5.12
N LYS A 122 7.97 -0.45 -4.49
CA LYS A 122 9.16 0.42 -4.40
C LYS A 122 9.67 0.82 -5.78
N VAL A 123 9.84 -0.15 -6.67
CA VAL A 123 10.31 0.10 -8.04
C VAL A 123 9.28 0.86 -8.84
N GLY A 124 8.00 0.49 -8.71
CA GLY A 124 6.89 1.10 -9.44
C GLY A 124 6.69 2.58 -9.08
N LEU A 125 6.75 2.93 -7.81
CA LEU A 125 6.64 4.33 -7.35
C LEU A 125 7.69 5.25 -8.00
N HIS A 126 8.87 4.73 -8.33
CA HIS A 126 9.96 5.52 -8.92
C HIS A 126 9.97 5.51 -10.45
N ASN A 127 9.54 4.42 -11.08
CA ASN A 127 9.80 4.16 -12.50
C ASN A 127 8.53 4.01 -13.35
N PHE A 128 7.34 3.94 -12.76
CA PHE A 128 6.11 3.73 -13.52
C PHE A 128 5.88 4.90 -14.50
N PRO A 129 5.72 4.61 -15.82
CA PRO A 129 5.58 5.65 -16.82
C PRO A 129 4.18 6.28 -16.73
N ILE A 130 4.13 7.57 -16.40
CA ILE A 130 2.88 8.32 -16.33
C ILE A 130 3.09 9.77 -16.73
N ASP A 131 2.21 10.28 -17.60
CA ASP A 131 2.18 11.70 -17.99
C ASP A 131 1.32 12.49 -17.01
N PHE A 132 1.79 12.59 -15.77
CA PHE A 132 1.15 13.37 -14.71
C PHE A 132 2.21 13.80 -13.67
N PRO A 133 2.89 14.94 -13.87
CA PRO A 133 4.04 15.34 -13.06
C PRO A 133 3.76 15.39 -11.54
N GLN A 134 2.62 15.94 -11.13
CA GLN A 134 2.26 16.06 -9.71
C GLN A 134 2.10 14.69 -9.04
N LEU A 135 1.54 13.71 -9.76
CA LEU A 135 1.43 12.34 -9.26
C LEU A 135 2.80 11.68 -9.18
N GLN A 136 3.63 11.86 -10.22
CA GLN A 136 4.97 11.28 -10.26
C GLN A 136 5.84 11.79 -9.10
N GLU A 137 5.78 13.09 -8.79
CA GLU A 137 6.52 13.65 -7.65
C GLU A 137 5.96 13.15 -6.30
N ALA A 138 4.64 13.01 -6.17
CA ALA A 138 4.04 12.39 -4.97
C ALA A 138 4.48 10.93 -4.80
N MET A 139 4.54 10.15 -5.88
CA MET A 139 4.98 8.76 -5.86
C MET A 139 6.44 8.61 -5.42
N LYS A 140 7.36 9.41 -5.99
CA LYS A 140 8.80 9.35 -5.66
C LYS A 140 9.12 9.65 -4.19
N ARG A 141 8.27 10.41 -3.49
CA ARG A 141 8.48 10.74 -2.07
C ARG A 141 8.07 9.62 -1.11
N VAL A 142 7.29 8.63 -1.57
CA VAL A 142 6.86 7.51 -0.72
C VAL A 142 8.04 6.57 -0.48
N GLN A 143 8.38 6.36 0.79
CA GLN A 143 9.44 5.46 1.21
C GLN A 143 8.85 4.08 1.52
N VAL A 144 9.36 3.04 0.86
CA VAL A 144 8.90 1.66 1.06
C VAL A 144 9.84 0.90 1.99
N ILE A 145 9.26 0.31 3.02
CA ILE A 145 9.92 -0.49 4.04
C ILE A 145 9.36 -1.92 3.97
N HIS A 146 10.22 -2.90 3.73
CA HIS A 146 9.83 -4.31 3.77
C HIS A 146 9.98 -4.83 5.20
N ALA A 147 8.86 -5.04 5.88
CA ALA A 147 8.78 -5.54 7.25
C ALA A 147 7.34 -5.93 7.61
N GLU A 148 7.17 -6.73 8.65
CA GLU A 148 5.88 -6.88 9.30
C GLU A 148 5.50 -5.60 10.05
N ALA A 149 4.25 -5.16 9.90
CA ALA A 149 3.79 -3.85 10.40
C ALA A 149 4.00 -3.67 11.90
N VAL A 150 3.61 -4.65 12.71
CA VAL A 150 3.75 -4.60 14.18
C VAL A 150 5.22 -4.60 14.60
N ASP A 151 6.04 -5.43 13.95
CA ASP A 151 7.46 -5.50 14.26
C ASP A 151 8.15 -4.18 13.92
N PHE A 152 7.80 -3.57 12.79
CA PHE A 152 8.28 -2.23 12.44
C PHE A 152 7.81 -1.18 13.46
N LEU A 153 6.52 -1.16 13.82
CA LEU A 153 5.98 -0.22 14.80
C LEU A 153 6.73 -0.32 16.15
N LYS A 154 7.06 -1.53 16.62
CA LYS A 154 7.85 -1.74 17.85
C LYS A 154 9.25 -1.12 17.80
N THR A 155 9.83 -0.97 16.61
CA THR A 155 11.12 -0.28 16.44
C THR A 155 11.00 1.25 16.45
N CYS A 156 9.82 1.78 16.18
CA CYS A 156 9.58 3.21 16.15
C CYS A 156 9.50 3.81 17.55
N GLU A 157 10.02 5.02 17.72
CA GLU A 157 9.88 5.78 18.96
C GLU A 157 8.42 6.22 19.20
N THR A 158 8.06 6.40 20.46
CA THR A 158 6.77 6.95 20.88
C THR A 158 6.61 8.37 20.33
N ASN A 159 5.42 8.73 19.84
CA ASN A 159 5.13 10.07 19.30
C ASN A 159 6.10 10.49 18.17
N SER A 160 6.53 9.56 17.33
CA SER A 160 7.48 9.85 16.26
C SER A 160 6.82 10.18 14.93
N ARG A 161 5.58 9.74 14.70
CA ARG A 161 4.81 10.01 13.47
C ARG A 161 3.56 10.81 13.80
N ASP A 162 3.12 11.70 12.93
CA ASP A 162 1.94 12.52 13.19
C ASP A 162 0.66 11.69 13.05
N VAL A 163 0.59 10.88 11.99
CA VAL A 163 -0.52 9.97 11.68
C VAL A 163 -0.02 8.57 11.38
N VAL A 164 -0.68 7.56 11.95
CA VAL A 164 -0.52 6.15 11.57
C VAL A 164 -1.80 5.66 10.88
N PHE A 165 -1.65 5.00 9.74
CA PHE A 165 -2.75 4.54 8.90
C PHE A 165 -2.74 3.02 8.75
N LEU A 166 -3.92 2.42 8.90
CA LEU A 166 -4.17 0.99 8.81
C LEU A 166 -5.27 0.75 7.76
N ASP A 167 -5.00 -0.05 6.74
CA ASP A 167 -5.94 -0.51 5.72
C ASP A 167 -5.73 -2.02 5.51
N PRO A 168 -6.07 -2.85 6.52
CA PRO A 168 -5.94 -4.29 6.37
C PRO A 168 -6.78 -4.74 5.17
N LEU A 169 -6.26 -5.71 4.43
CA LEU A 169 -6.97 -6.28 3.31
C LEU A 169 -8.32 -6.85 3.78
N PHE A 170 -9.42 -6.38 3.19
CA PHE A 170 -10.77 -6.69 3.71
C PHE A 170 -11.03 -8.21 3.77
N THR A 171 -11.62 -8.68 4.87
CA THR A 171 -12.12 -10.06 4.99
C THR A 171 -13.32 -10.33 4.08
N THR A 172 -14.08 -9.29 3.74
CA THR A 172 -15.23 -9.38 2.82
C THR A 172 -14.82 -8.85 1.44
N PRO A 173 -14.87 -9.67 0.39
CA PRO A 173 -14.55 -9.24 -0.95
C PRO A 173 -15.41 -8.06 -1.40
N ILE A 174 -14.76 -6.95 -1.75
CA ILE A 174 -15.33 -5.97 -2.66
C ILE A 174 -14.96 -6.43 -4.08
N GLU A 175 -15.89 -6.39 -5.04
CA GLU A 175 -15.58 -6.66 -6.45
C GLU A 175 -14.50 -5.67 -6.90
N GLU A 176 -13.31 -6.19 -7.20
CA GLU A 176 -12.13 -5.43 -7.56
C GLU A 176 -11.51 -6.04 -8.84
N SER A 177 -10.54 -5.36 -9.44
CA SER A 177 -9.88 -5.85 -10.66
C SER A 177 -9.01 -7.09 -10.39
N SER A 178 -8.66 -7.84 -11.44
CA SER A 178 -7.79 -9.04 -11.33
C SER A 178 -6.45 -8.78 -10.61
N ASN A 179 -5.93 -7.56 -10.69
CA ASN A 179 -4.69 -7.16 -10.00
C ASN A 179 -4.86 -7.15 -8.46
N PHE A 180 -6.07 -6.90 -7.95
CA PHE A 180 -6.38 -7.00 -6.52
C PHE A 180 -6.62 -8.44 -6.07
N GLU A 181 -7.13 -9.32 -6.95
CA GLU A 181 -7.27 -10.74 -6.62
C GLU A 181 -5.90 -11.38 -6.35
N VAL A 182 -4.91 -11.11 -7.21
CA VAL A 182 -3.54 -11.60 -6.96
C VAL A 182 -2.93 -10.97 -5.71
N LEU A 183 -3.18 -9.68 -5.44
CA LEU A 183 -2.77 -9.04 -4.18
C LEU A 183 -3.35 -9.76 -2.97
N ARG A 184 -4.61 -10.21 -3.02
CA ARG A 184 -5.23 -11.01 -1.95
C ARG A 184 -4.67 -12.41 -1.81
N GLU A 185 -4.24 -13.01 -2.90
CA GLU A 185 -3.66 -14.35 -2.87
C GLU A 185 -2.22 -14.41 -2.35
N ILE A 186 -1.48 -13.29 -2.41
CA ILE A 186 -0.06 -13.22 -2.00
C ILE A 186 0.16 -12.32 -0.79
N GLY A 187 -0.70 -11.32 -0.58
CA GLY A 187 -0.60 -10.40 0.54
C GLY A 187 -1.03 -11.04 1.86
N VAL A 188 -0.57 -10.45 2.95
CA VAL A 188 -0.92 -10.88 4.32
C VAL A 188 -2.36 -10.47 4.63
N THR A 189 -3.21 -11.44 4.95
CA THR A 189 -4.64 -11.24 5.26
C THR A 189 -4.90 -11.08 6.76
N ASP A 190 -4.04 -10.34 7.46
CA ASP A 190 -4.18 -10.18 8.89
C ASP A 190 -5.26 -9.16 9.24
N SER A 191 -6.21 -9.57 10.07
CA SER A 191 -7.14 -8.65 10.71
C SER A 191 -6.40 -7.79 11.74
N VAL A 192 -6.73 -6.51 11.81
CA VAL A 192 -6.17 -5.59 12.83
C VAL A 192 -6.31 -6.18 14.23
N THR A 193 -5.18 -6.32 14.92
CA THR A 193 -5.13 -6.88 16.27
C THR A 193 -5.06 -5.77 17.33
N LYS A 194 -5.22 -6.16 18.60
CA LYS A 194 -5.03 -5.21 19.73
C LYS A 194 -3.61 -4.64 19.74
N GLU A 195 -2.62 -5.44 19.34
CA GLU A 195 -1.22 -5.03 19.30
C GLU A 195 -0.98 -3.97 18.23
N TRP A 196 -1.55 -4.15 17.03
CA TRP A 196 -1.55 -3.13 15.97
C TRP A 196 -2.02 -1.77 16.51
N VAL A 197 -3.20 -1.75 17.14
CA VAL A 197 -3.80 -0.49 17.64
C VAL A 197 -2.96 0.10 18.77
N THR A 198 -2.46 -0.73 19.69
CA THR A 198 -1.65 -0.28 20.84
C THR A 198 -0.34 0.36 20.38
N GLU A 199 0.39 -0.31 19.49
CA GLU A 199 1.65 0.22 18.95
C GLU A 199 1.43 1.43 18.04
N SER A 200 0.36 1.43 17.24
CA SER A 200 -0.01 2.59 16.42
C SER A 200 -0.30 3.83 17.28
N LEU A 201 -1.06 3.68 18.37
CA LEU A 201 -1.33 4.77 19.31
C LEU A 201 -0.07 5.24 20.04
N ARG A 202 0.86 4.33 20.36
CA ARG A 202 2.15 4.69 20.94
C ARG A 202 2.97 5.54 19.98
N VAL A 203 3.05 5.12 18.72
CA VAL A 203 3.87 5.76 17.68
C VAL A 203 3.27 7.08 17.17
N CYS A 204 1.94 7.19 17.05
CA CYS A 204 1.31 8.41 16.56
C CYS A 204 1.36 9.55 17.60
N ARG A 205 1.48 10.79 17.12
CA ARG A 205 1.38 12.03 17.91
C ARG A 205 -0.06 12.50 18.01
N ARG A 206 -0.83 12.39 16.92
CA ARG A 206 -2.18 12.94 16.81
C ARG A 206 -3.25 11.88 16.68
N ARG A 207 -3.12 10.98 15.69
CA ARG A 207 -4.18 9.99 15.46
C ARG A 207 -3.75 8.73 14.73
N VAL A 208 -4.55 7.70 14.95
CA VAL A 208 -4.57 6.47 14.15
C VAL A 208 -5.82 6.47 13.29
N VAL A 209 -5.66 6.17 12.00
CA VAL A 209 -6.77 6.07 11.04
C VAL A 209 -6.88 4.63 10.57
N LEU A 210 -8.07 4.04 10.69
CA LEU A 210 -8.40 2.73 10.15
C LEU A 210 -9.31 2.90 8.94
N LYS A 211 -8.94 2.35 7.79
CA LYS A 211 -9.81 2.14 6.65
C LYS A 211 -10.29 0.69 6.69
N ASP A 212 -11.60 0.51 6.64
CA ASP A 212 -12.19 -0.84 6.68
C ASP A 212 -13.56 -0.85 5.97
N HIS A 213 -14.11 -2.04 5.75
CA HIS A 213 -15.48 -2.22 5.31
C HIS A 213 -16.44 -1.53 6.28
N TYR A 214 -17.51 -0.89 5.78
CA TYR A 214 -18.42 -0.07 6.57
C TYR A 214 -19.12 -0.82 7.73
N GLN A 215 -19.21 -2.15 7.64
CA GLN A 215 -19.77 -3.02 8.69
C GLN A 215 -18.70 -3.68 9.57
N SER A 216 -17.43 -3.27 9.45
CA SER A 216 -16.35 -3.89 10.19
C SER A 216 -16.56 -3.74 11.70
N PRO A 217 -16.53 -4.84 12.47
CA PRO A 217 -16.60 -4.77 13.92
C PRO A 217 -15.34 -4.16 14.53
N MET A 218 -14.26 -3.95 13.75
CA MET A 218 -13.01 -3.37 14.24
C MET A 218 -13.20 -1.94 14.74
N PHE A 219 -14.13 -1.19 14.14
CA PHE A 219 -14.42 0.17 14.59
C PHE A 219 -14.90 0.19 16.04
N GLU A 220 -15.95 -0.57 16.35
CA GLU A 220 -16.51 -0.66 17.71
C GLU A 220 -15.52 -1.36 18.67
N ARG A 221 -14.92 -2.47 18.24
CA ARG A 221 -14.02 -3.28 19.07
C ARG A 221 -12.84 -2.49 19.61
N PHE A 222 -12.28 -1.58 18.82
CA PHE A 222 -11.11 -0.79 19.19
C PHE A 222 -11.43 0.69 19.45
N GLY A 223 -12.71 1.07 19.43
CA GLY A 223 -13.17 2.42 19.78
C GLY A 223 -12.90 3.49 18.73
N PHE A 224 -12.68 3.11 17.46
CA PHE A 224 -12.54 4.09 16.39
C PHE A 224 -13.87 4.83 16.16
N ILE A 225 -13.81 6.16 16.09
CA ILE A 225 -14.94 6.99 15.69
C ILE A 225 -15.11 6.84 14.18
N GLN A 226 -16.09 6.02 13.77
CA GLN A 226 -16.36 5.75 12.36
C GLN A 226 -16.97 6.97 11.66
N GLN A 227 -16.36 7.37 10.57
CA GLN A 227 -16.87 8.39 9.67
C GLN A 227 -17.84 7.74 8.67
N ILE A 228 -19.13 7.95 8.89
CA ILE A 228 -20.19 7.38 8.04
C ILE A 228 -20.19 8.08 6.68
N ARG A 229 -19.99 7.30 5.62
CA ARG A 229 -19.93 7.79 4.24
C ARG A 229 -21.01 7.11 3.42
N PRO A 230 -22.13 7.80 3.14
CA PRO A 230 -23.20 7.24 2.32
C PRO A 230 -22.68 6.74 0.96
N TYR A 231 -23.25 5.63 0.48
CA TYR A 231 -23.00 5.07 -0.86
C TYR A 231 -21.60 4.48 -1.11
N THR A 232 -20.79 4.24 -0.07
CA THR A 232 -19.54 3.49 -0.19
C THR A 232 -19.48 2.33 0.80
N LYS A 233 -18.84 1.23 0.39
CA LYS A 233 -18.60 0.08 1.26
C LYS A 233 -17.37 0.26 2.15
N VAL A 234 -16.61 1.34 1.99
CA VAL A 234 -15.36 1.60 2.72
C VAL A 234 -15.47 2.88 3.53
N HIS A 235 -15.30 2.75 4.84
CA HIS A 235 -15.31 3.85 5.79
C HIS A 235 -13.93 4.04 6.40
N TYR A 236 -13.71 5.23 6.95
CA TYR A 236 -12.57 5.52 7.81
C TYR A 236 -13.06 5.61 9.25
N GLY A 237 -12.25 5.13 10.18
CA GLY A 237 -12.42 5.32 11.62
C GLY A 237 -11.19 6.01 12.18
N VAL A 238 -11.37 6.86 13.19
CA VAL A 238 -10.28 7.63 13.78
C VAL A 238 -10.19 7.37 15.28
N LEU A 239 -8.98 7.18 15.77
CA LEU A 239 -8.61 7.28 17.19
C LEU A 239 -7.72 8.51 17.35
N GLU A 240 -8.19 9.48 18.14
CA GLU A 240 -7.40 10.67 18.50
C GLU A 240 -6.54 10.39 19.75
N LYS A 241 -5.47 11.15 19.89
CA LYS A 241 -4.58 11.15 21.05
C LYS A 241 -4.54 12.49 21.74
#